data_AF-A0A3T1A4L4-F1
#
_entry.id   AF-A0A3T1A4L4-F1
#
_cell.length_a   1.000
_cell.length_b   1.000
_cell.length_c   1.000
_cell.angle_alpha   90.00
_cell.angle_beta   90.00
_cell.angle_gamma   90.00
#
_symmetry.space_group_name_H-M   'P 1'
#
loop_
_entity.id
_entity.type
_entity.pdbx_description
1 polymer ?
#
loop_
_entity_poly.entity_id
_entity_poly.type
_entity_poly.pdbx_seq_one_letter_code
_entity_poly.pdbx_strand_id
1 'polypeptide(L)'
;MSKPSLINKRRQALQGIQAAGYFGIPELKNPRYLACFKDGRRAHLKAALAGADLEAIPLYSHHATRQSLYEQGWRSVGELDRLRARARLTPPQQKETHHA
;
A
#
# COMPACT_ATOMS: atom_id res chain seq x y z
N MET A 1 12.78 24.34 0.11
CA MET A 1 12.47 23.05 0.76
C MET A 1 11.47 23.27 1.89
N SER A 2 10.19 22.96 1.70
CA SER A 2 9.15 23.17 2.73
C SER A 2 9.35 22.19 3.89
N LYS A 3 9.62 22.72 5.09
CA LYS A 3 9.67 21.92 6.32
C LYS A 3 8.31 21.23 6.49
N PRO A 4 8.25 19.90 6.67
CA PRO A 4 6.98 19.23 6.92
C PRO A 4 6.39 19.79 8.22
N SER A 5 5.21 20.39 8.11
CA SER A 5 4.43 20.88 9.24
C SER A 5 4.31 19.80 10.32
N LEU A 6 4.36 20.21 11.59
CA LEU A 6 4.17 19.33 12.76
C LEU A 6 2.89 18.47 12.64
N ILE A 7 1.87 18.98 11.95
CA ILE A 7 0.61 18.26 11.68
C ILE A 7 0.84 17.04 10.79
N ASN A 8 1.67 17.17 9.74
CA ASN A 8 1.98 16.08 8.82
C ASN A 8 2.81 14.99 9.51
N LYS A 9 3.76 15.38 10.37
CA LYS A 9 4.55 14.42 11.17
C LYS A 9 3.66 13.62 12.12
N ARG A 10 2.71 14.28 12.81
CA ARG A 10 1.76 13.61 13.71
C ARG A 10 0.86 12.62 12.96
N ARG A 11 0.30 13.02 11.80
CA ARG A 11 -0.50 12.11 10.97
C ARG A 11 0.29 10.87 10.53
N GLN A 12 1.55 11.04 10.12
CA GLN A 12 2.38 9.92 9.69
C GLN A 12 2.70 8.94 10.84
N ALA A 13 2.96 9.46 12.05
CA ALA A 13 3.16 8.64 13.23
C ALA A 13 1.90 7.84 13.62
N LEU A 14 0.72 8.48 13.59
CA LEU A 14 -0.56 7.81 13.87
C LEU A 14 -0.84 6.67 12.87
N GLN A 15 -0.54 6.89 11.58
CA GLN A 15 -0.65 5.84 10.57
C GLN A 15 0.29 4.66 10.84
N GLY A 16 1.51 4.93 11.32
CA GLY A 16 2.46 3.88 11.70
C GLY A 16 1.96 3.05 12.87
N ILE A 17 1.40 3.70 13.90
CA ILE A 17 0.82 3.03 15.08
C ILE A 17 -0.37 2.16 14.68
N GLN A 18 -1.28 2.69 13.86
CA GLN A 18 -2.45 1.95 13.39
C GLN A 18 -2.05 0.74 12.53
N ALA A 19 -1.12 0.94 11.58
CA ALA A 19 -0.63 -0.15 10.74
C ALA A 19 0.08 -1.23 11.56
N ALA A 20 0.89 -0.82 12.54
CA ALA A 20 1.56 -1.75 13.45
C ALA A 20 0.55 -2.60 14.24
N GLY A 21 -0.54 -2.00 14.73
CA GLY A 21 -1.60 -2.73 15.42
C GLY A 21 -2.41 -3.65 14.50
N TYR A 22 -2.76 -3.18 13.31
CA TYR A 22 -3.60 -3.94 12.37
C TYR A 22 -2.87 -5.16 11.77
N PHE A 23 -1.59 -5.00 11.44
CA PHE A 23 -0.79 -6.08 10.84
C PHE A 23 0.04 -6.87 11.87
N GLY A 24 0.07 -6.46 13.14
CA GLY A 24 0.90 -7.09 14.17
C GLY A 24 2.40 -6.87 13.98
N ILE A 25 2.82 -5.86 13.21
CA ILE A 25 4.22 -5.56 12.87
C ILE A 25 4.66 -4.28 13.61
N PRO A 26 5.28 -4.37 14.80
CA PRO A 26 5.66 -3.20 15.60
C PRO A 26 6.65 -2.26 14.89
N GLU A 27 7.44 -2.76 13.94
CA GLU A 27 8.42 -2.03 13.14
C GLU A 27 7.77 -0.94 12.27
N LEU A 28 6.48 -1.08 11.93
CA LEU A 28 5.72 -0.09 11.15
C LEU A 28 5.49 1.23 11.90
N LYS A 29 5.77 1.30 13.21
CA LYS A 29 5.82 2.57 13.95
C LYS A 29 6.92 3.49 13.41
N ASN A 30 7.99 2.93 12.83
CA ASN A 30 9.02 3.71 12.15
C ASN A 30 8.50 4.17 10.77
N PRO A 31 8.47 5.48 10.49
CA PRO A 31 7.91 6.00 9.24
C PRO A 31 8.64 5.51 7.99
N ARG A 32 9.95 5.19 8.08
CA ARG A 32 10.72 4.64 6.95
C ARG A 32 10.30 3.21 6.63
N TYR A 33 10.07 2.40 7.65
CA TYR A 33 9.61 1.02 7.54
C TYR A 33 8.17 0.93 7.07
N LEU A 34 7.32 1.84 7.56
CA LEU A 34 5.96 2.01 7.07
C LEU A 34 5.94 2.35 5.57
N ALA A 35 6.87 3.18 5.10
CA ALA A 35 6.96 3.52 3.68
C ALA A 35 7.31 2.28 2.84
N CYS A 36 8.33 1.50 3.24
CA CYS A 36 8.71 0.26 2.55
C CYS A 36 7.54 -0.75 2.49
N PHE A 37 6.81 -0.92 3.59
CA PHE A 37 5.63 -1.78 3.64
C PHE A 37 4.51 -1.31 2.69
N LYS A 38 4.22 -0.01 2.67
CA LYS A 38 3.24 0.58 1.76
C LYS A 38 3.65 0.46 0.29
N ASP A 39 4.93 0.58 0.01
CA ASP A 39 5.48 0.40 -1.34
C ASP A 39 5.29 -1.06 -1.81
N GLY A 40 5.54 -2.05 -0.93
CA GLY A 40 5.25 -3.46 -1.19
C GLY A 40 3.79 -3.70 -1.57
N ARG A 41 2.85 -3.15 -0.79
CA ARG A 41 1.41 -3.23 -1.09
C ARG A 41 1.06 -2.60 -2.45
N ARG A 42 1.61 -1.42 -2.73
CA ARG A 42 1.36 -0.71 -4.00
C ARG A 42 1.90 -1.48 -5.19
N ALA A 43 3.09 -2.06 -5.06
CA ALA A 43 3.73 -2.82 -6.12
C ALA A 43 2.93 -4.09 -6.44
N HIS A 44 2.46 -4.81 -5.42
CA HIS A 44 1.58 -5.96 -5.63
C HIS A 44 0.30 -5.56 -6.36
N LEU A 45 -0.35 -4.46 -5.96
CA LEU A 45 -1.56 -4.00 -6.64
C LEU A 45 -1.27 -3.62 -8.10
N LYS A 46 -0.14 -2.95 -8.36
CA LYS A 46 0.28 -2.61 -9.72
C LYS A 46 0.52 -3.86 -10.56
N ALA A 47 1.20 -4.87 -10.02
CA ALA A 47 1.44 -6.15 -10.68
C ALA A 47 0.12 -6.89 -10.98
N ALA A 48 -0.80 -6.92 -10.00
CA ALA A 48 -2.11 -7.56 -10.15
C ALA A 48 -2.99 -6.90 -11.21
N LEU A 49 -2.84 -5.58 -11.37
CA LEU A 49 -3.52 -4.82 -12.42
C LEU A 49 -2.88 -5.02 -13.79
N ALA A 50 -1.56 -5.20 -13.84
CA ALA A 50 -0.82 -5.50 -15.07
C ALA A 50 -0.95 -6.96 -15.52
N GLY A 51 -1.58 -7.84 -14.71
CA GLY A 51 -1.66 -9.27 -14.99
C GLY A 51 -0.29 -9.98 -14.88
N ALA A 52 0.65 -9.40 -14.13
CA ALA A 52 1.96 -9.99 -13.90
C ALA A 52 1.88 -11.13 -12.86
N ASP A 53 2.93 -11.95 -12.82
CA ASP A 53 3.07 -12.97 -11.80
C ASP A 53 3.16 -12.34 -10.40
N LEU A 54 2.32 -12.82 -9.49
CA LEU A 54 2.18 -12.30 -8.11
C LEU A 54 3.01 -13.11 -7.10
N GLU A 55 3.46 -14.30 -7.50
CA GLU A 55 4.28 -15.18 -6.66
C GLU A 55 5.74 -14.67 -6.58
N ALA A 56 6.21 -14.02 -7.66
CA ALA A 56 7.54 -13.43 -7.73
C ALA A 56 7.59 -12.08 -6.99
N ILE A 57 8.07 -12.09 -5.74
CA ILE A 57 8.27 -10.83 -4.99
C ILE A 57 9.53 -10.12 -5.51
N PRO A 58 9.44 -8.88 -6.00
CA PRO A 58 10.59 -8.15 -6.52
C PRO A 58 11.54 -7.72 -5.40
N LEU A 59 12.82 -7.65 -5.73
CA LEU A 59 13.84 -7.07 -4.87
C LEU A 59 13.61 -5.56 -4.76
N TYR A 60 13.33 -5.08 -3.56
CA TYR A 60 13.15 -3.66 -3.25
C TYR A 60 14.43 -3.03 -2.67
N SER A 61 15.13 -3.74 -1.79
CA SER A 61 16.37 -3.24 -1.18
C SER A 61 17.30 -4.36 -0.76
N HIS A 62 18.61 -4.13 -0.83
CA HIS A 62 19.62 -5.06 -0.32
C HIS A 62 19.65 -5.15 1.22
N HIS A 63 18.97 -4.23 1.93
CA HIS A 63 18.91 -4.26 3.39
C HIS A 63 17.82 -5.22 3.86
N ALA A 64 18.21 -6.31 4.52
CA ALA A 64 17.34 -7.41 4.94
C ALA A 64 16.03 -6.95 5.61
N THR A 65 16.09 -6.05 6.61
CA THR A 65 14.89 -5.53 7.29
C THR A 65 13.93 -4.80 6.35
N ARG A 66 14.45 -3.98 5.43
CA ARG A 66 13.61 -3.22 4.49
C ARG A 66 12.99 -4.14 3.45
N GLN A 67 13.75 -5.13 2.98
CA GLN A 67 13.27 -6.14 2.07
C GLN A 67 12.17 -7.00 2.71
N SER A 68 12.36 -7.45 3.95
CA SER A 68 11.35 -8.23 4.68
C SER A 68 10.05 -7.43 4.90
N LEU A 69 10.14 -6.15 5.28
CA LEU A 69 8.94 -5.29 5.42
C LEU A 69 8.23 -5.07 4.09
N TYR A 70 8.98 -4.96 3.00
CA TYR A 70 8.42 -4.86 1.66
C TYR A 70 7.68 -6.16 1.28
N GLU A 71 8.28 -7.32 1.54
CA GLU A 71 7.67 -8.65 1.31
C GLU A 71 6.41 -8.85 2.14
N GLN A 72 6.42 -8.45 3.42
CA GLN A 72 5.23 -8.46 4.27
C GLN A 72 4.15 -7.55 3.69
N GLY A 73 4.53 -6.37 3.20
CA GLY A 73 3.65 -5.46 2.47
C GLY A 73 3.04 -6.13 1.25
N TRP A 74 3.86 -6.75 0.40
CA TRP A 74 3.42 -7.47 -0.79
C TRP A 74 2.39 -8.56 -0.44
N ARG A 75 2.71 -9.44 0.50
CA ARG A 75 1.84 -10.56 0.92
C ARG A 75 0.57 -10.13 1.66
N SER A 76 0.56 -8.92 2.23
CA SER A 76 -0.63 -8.40 2.93
C SER A 76 -1.77 -7.98 1.98
N VAL A 77 -1.54 -7.98 0.66
CA VAL A 77 -2.57 -7.63 -0.34
C VAL A 77 -3.43 -8.85 -0.63
N GLY A 78 -4.65 -8.83 -0.12
CA GLY A 78 -5.64 -9.87 -0.39
C GLY A 78 -6.40 -9.66 -1.70
N GLU A 79 -7.29 -10.60 -1.99
CA GLU A 79 -8.16 -10.54 -3.17
C GLU A 79 -9.10 -9.33 -3.16
N LEU A 80 -9.65 -8.98 -2.00
CA LEU A 80 -10.50 -7.80 -1.84
C LEU A 80 -9.78 -6.50 -2.22
N ASP A 81 -8.50 -6.37 -1.85
CA ASP A 81 -7.68 -5.22 -2.21
C ASP A 81 -7.46 -5.14 -3.72
N ARG A 82 -7.24 -6.29 -4.39
CA ARG A 82 -7.14 -6.36 -5.86
C ARG A 82 -8.46 -5.97 -6.54
N LEU A 83 -9.58 -6.49 -6.05
CA LEU A 83 -10.92 -6.16 -6.57
C LEU A 83 -11.21 -4.66 -6.42
N ARG A 84 -10.90 -4.08 -5.25
CA ARG A 84 -11.02 -2.62 -5.04
C ARG A 84 -10.11 -1.82 -5.96
N ALA A 85 -8.88 -2.28 -6.19
CA ALA A 85 -7.97 -1.61 -7.11
C ALA A 85 -8.47 -1.65 -8.56
N ARG A 86 -9.02 -2.78 -9.00
CA ARG A 86 -9.70 -2.89 -10.30
C ARG A 86 -10.92 -1.98 -10.39
N ALA A 87 -11.78 -1.98 -9.37
CA ALA A 87 -12.97 -1.13 -9.31
C ALA A 87 -12.64 0.38 -9.33
N ARG A 88 -11.47 0.80 -8.87
CA ARG A 88 -11.02 2.21 -8.97
C ARG A 88 -10.55 2.59 -10.37
N LEU A 89 -10.15 1.63 -11.20
CA LEU A 89 -9.78 1.87 -12.59
C LEU A 89 -10.99 1.90 -13.51
N THR A 90 -12.05 1.18 -13.16
CA THR A 90 -13.34 1.32 -13.83
C THR A 90 -13.98 2.61 -13.33
N PRO A 91 -14.08 3.70 -14.12
CA PRO A 91 -14.92 4.82 -13.73
C PRO A 91 -16.33 4.27 -13.48
N PRO A 92 -17.07 4.80 -12.47
CA PRO A 92 -18.47 4.46 -12.34
C PRO A 92 -19.12 4.80 -13.68
N GLN A 93 -19.64 3.78 -14.36
CA GLN A 93 -20.43 3.96 -15.56
C GLN A 93 -21.59 4.85 -15.12
N GLN A 94 -21.49 6.14 -15.40
CA GLN A 94 -22.59 7.07 -15.23
C GLN A 94 -23.69 6.50 -16.13
N LYS A 95 -24.67 5.84 -15.52
CA LYS A 95 -25.92 5.54 -16.19
C LYS A 95 -26.44 6.89 -16.66
N GLU A 96 -26.32 7.17 -17.94
CA GLU A 96 -27.03 8.27 -18.57
C GLU A 96 -28.51 8.03 -18.29
N THR A 97 -29.05 8.75 -17.31
CA THR A 97 -30.48 8.94 -17.17
C THR A 97 -30.93 9.77 -18.36
N HIS A 98 -31.23 9.08 -19.47
CA HIS A 98 -32.03 9.64 -20.55
C HIS A 98 -33.42 9.85 -19.97
N HIS A 99 -33.72 11.10 -19.61
CA HIS A 99 -35.07 11.57 -19.34
C HIS A 99 -35.91 11.36 -20.60
N ALA A 100 -37.06 10.70 -20.45
CA ALA A 100 -38.15 10.68 -21.40
C ALA A 100 -39.44 11.03 -20.65
#